data_AF-A0A6G2PQM4-F1
#
_entry.id   AF-A0A6G2PQM4-F1
#
_cell.length_a   1.000
_cell.length_b   1.000
_cell.length_c   1.000
_cell.angle_alpha   90.00
_cell.angle_beta   90.00
_cell.angle_gamma   90.00
#
_symmetry.space_group_name_H-M   'P 1'
#
loop_
_entity.id
_entity.type
_entity.pdbx_description
1 polymer ?
#
loop_
_entity_poly.entity_id
_entity_poly.type
_entity_poly.pdbx_seq_one_letter_code
_entity_poly.pdbx_strand_id
1 'polypeptide(L)' 'PYLRPDGKTQVTIEYDGERAVRLDTVVVSTQHAADIDLENLLTPDIREFVVEPVLAGLGIDTAGHRLLVNPTGRFEIG' A
#
# COMPACT_ATOMS: atom_id res chain seq x y z
N PRO A 1 -5.75 -11.78 13.76
CA PRO A 1 -4.59 -10.93 13.39
C PRO A 1 -3.53 -11.75 12.66
N TYR A 2 -3.16 -11.36 11.43
CA TYR A 2 -2.28 -12.16 10.55
C TYR A 2 -1.01 -11.42 10.09
N LEU A 3 -0.95 -10.10 10.24
CA LEU A 3 0.25 -9.32 9.95
C LEU A 3 1.35 -9.63 10.97
N ARG A 4 2.60 -9.57 10.51
CA ARG A 4 3.82 -9.71 11.30
C ARG A 4 4.60 -8.38 11.27
N PRO A 5 5.61 -8.20 12.13
CA PRO A 5 6.20 -6.89 12.37
C PRO A 5 6.94 -6.24 11.19
N ASP A 6 7.50 -7.02 10.25
CA ASP A 6 8.28 -6.45 9.14
C ASP A 6 7.37 -5.90 8.03
N GLY A 7 7.73 -4.75 7.49
CA GLY A 7 7.00 -4.08 6.44
C GLY A 7 7.79 -2.95 5.79
N LYS A 8 7.51 -2.70 4.51
CA LYS A 8 8.13 -1.67 3.68
C LYS A 8 7.06 -0.99 2.84
N THR A 9 7.18 0.32 2.70
CA THR A 9 6.28 1.13 1.87
C THR A 9 7.08 1.98 0.91
N GLN A 10 6.57 2.15 -0.31
CA GLN A 10 7.10 3.08 -1.30
C GLN A 10 5.94 3.85 -1.94
N VAL A 11 6.15 5.15 -2.18
CA VAL A 11 5.14 6.03 -2.75
C VAL A 11 5.76 6.80 -3.91
N THR A 12 5.07 6.83 -5.04
CA THR A 12 5.41 7.63 -6.22
C THR A 12 4.44 8.80 -6.33
N ILE A 13 4.98 10.01 -6.33
CA ILE A 13 4.21 11.26 -6.44
C ILE A 13 4.59 11.97 -7.74
N GLU A 14 3.59 12.45 -8.45
CA GLU A 14 3.77 13.32 -9.60
C GLU A 14 3.92 14.78 -9.16
N TYR A 15 4.86 15.45 -9.81
CA TYR A 15 5.19 16.85 -9.55
C TYR A 15 5.03 17.70 -10.80
N ASP A 16 4.49 18.90 -10.62
CA ASP A 16 4.56 20.01 -11.56
C ASP A 16 5.58 21.02 -11.03
N GLY A 17 6.81 20.96 -11.57
CA GLY A 17 7.95 21.67 -10.99
C GLY A 17 8.24 21.21 -9.57
N GLU A 18 8.13 22.14 -8.61
CA GLU A 18 8.34 21.86 -7.17
C GLU A 18 7.03 21.51 -6.43
N ARG A 19 5.88 21.51 -7.11
CA ARG A 19 4.57 21.25 -6.51
C ARG A 19 4.14 19.81 -6.73
N ALA A 20 3.87 19.07 -5.66
CA ALA A 20 3.19 17.77 -5.74
C ALA A 20 1.74 17.96 -6.20
N VAL A 21 1.33 17.20 -7.22
CA VAL A 21 0.00 17.35 -7.85
C VAL A 21 -0.87 16.10 -7.74
N ARG A 22 -0.29 14.91 -7.83
CA ARG A 22 -1.03 13.64 -7.82
C ARG A 22 -0.23 12.49 -7.21
N LEU A 23 -0.91 11.58 -6.53
CA LEU A 23 -0.39 10.28 -6.15
C LEU A 23 -0.51 9.30 -7.33
N ASP A 24 0.61 8.77 -7.82
CA ASP A 24 0.62 7.80 -8.91
C ASP A 24 0.53 6.35 -8.40
N THR A 25 1.44 5.96 -7.53
CA THR A 25 1.57 4.56 -7.08
C THR A 25 1.89 4.46 -5.60
N VAL A 26 1.23 3.53 -4.91
CA VAL A 26 1.56 3.07 -3.55
C VAL A 26 1.96 1.60 -3.61
N VAL A 27 3.12 1.28 -3.06
CA VAL A 27 3.58 -0.10 -2.84
C VAL A 27 3.63 -0.37 -1.36
N VAL A 28 2.98 -1.45 -0.93
CA VAL A 28 3.04 -1.97 0.44
C VAL A 28 3.52 -3.40 0.37
N SER A 29 4.65 -3.69 1.00
CA SER A 29 5.11 -5.06 1.24
C SER A 29 5.11 -5.29 2.73
N THR A 30 4.24 -6.18 3.23
CA THR A 30 4.12 -6.46 4.66
C THR A 30 4.24 -7.95 4.93
N GLN A 31 4.91 -8.27 6.03
CA GLN A 31 5.07 -9.64 6.48
C GLN A 31 3.73 -10.17 7.01
N HIS A 32 3.43 -11.44 6.74
CA HIS A 32 2.18 -12.07 7.14
C HIS A 32 2.35 -13.55 7.51
N ALA A 33 1.31 -14.16 8.08
CA ALA A 33 1.23 -15.60 8.31
C ALA A 33 1.16 -16.38 6.97
N ALA A 34 1.68 -17.61 6.94
CA ALA A 34 1.83 -18.41 5.71
C ALA A 34 0.51 -18.82 5.03
N ASP A 35 -0.59 -18.88 5.79
CA ASP A 35 -1.87 -19.44 5.32
C ASP A 35 -2.94 -18.37 5.06
N ILE A 36 -2.56 -17.20 4.53
CA ILE A 36 -3.52 -16.16 4.15
C ILE A 36 -3.66 -15.99 2.65
N ASP A 37 -4.85 -15.59 2.22
CA ASP A 37 -5.14 -15.20 0.85
C ASP A 37 -4.64 -13.77 0.58
N LEU A 38 -3.71 -13.61 -0.36
CA LEU A 38 -3.15 -12.29 -0.69
C LEU A 38 -4.15 -11.40 -1.43
N GLU A 39 -4.98 -11.98 -2.30
CA GLU A 39 -5.88 -11.26 -3.19
C GLU A 39 -7.19 -10.91 -2.49
N ASN A 40 -7.76 -11.86 -1.76
CA ASN A 40 -9.09 -11.73 -1.18
C ASN A 40 -9.10 -11.30 0.30
N LEU A 41 -7.94 -11.32 0.98
CA LEU A 41 -7.82 -10.89 2.38
C LEU A 41 -6.78 -9.78 2.53
N LEU A 42 -5.51 -10.04 2.20
CA LEU A 42 -4.44 -9.06 2.48
C LEU A 42 -4.63 -7.76 1.69
N THR A 43 -4.88 -7.84 0.38
CA THR A 43 -4.99 -6.65 -0.47
C THR A 43 -6.18 -5.76 -0.09
N PRO A 44 -7.40 -6.29 0.12
CA PRO A 44 -8.54 -5.49 0.61
C PRO A 44 -8.27 -4.86 1.98
N ASP A 45 -7.72 -5.62 2.94
CA ASP A 45 -7.46 -5.10 4.28
C ASP A 45 -6.39 -4.01 4.29
N ILE A 46 -5.32 -4.15 3.50
CA ILE A 46 -4.30 -3.11 3.36
C ILE A 46 -4.89 -1.85 2.70
N ARG A 47 -5.80 -2.01 1.73
CA ARG A 47 -6.52 -0.88 1.15
C ARG A 47 -7.36 -0.16 2.20
N GLU A 48 -8.25 -0.88 2.87
CA GLU A 48 -9.26 -0.32 3.77
C GLU A 48 -8.66 0.24 5.07
N PHE A 49 -7.75 -0.52 5.71
CA PHE A 49 -7.28 -0.20 7.05
C PHE A 49 -5.95 0.56 7.07
N VAL A 50 -5.20 0.59 5.96
CA VAL A 50 -3.89 1.26 5.90
C VAL A 50 -3.86 2.38 4.88
N VAL A 51 -4.21 2.12 3.62
CA VAL A 51 -4.03 3.10 2.54
C VAL A 51 -5.11 4.17 2.57
N GLU A 52 -6.40 3.81 2.55
CA GLU A 52 -7.50 4.78 2.50
C GLU A 52 -7.51 5.77 3.68
N PRO A 53 -7.28 5.36 4.94
CA PRO A 53 -7.24 6.29 6.06
C PRO A 53 -6.09 7.30 5.95
N VAL A 54 -4.94 6.87 5.39
CA VAL A 54 -3.79 7.75 5.17
C VAL A 54 -4.05 8.72 4.01
N LEU A 55 -4.69 8.25 2.94
CA LEU A 55 -5.01 9.08 1.77
C LEU A 55 -6.12 10.09 2.05
N ALA A 56 -7.06 9.79 2.94
CA ALA A 56 -8.15 10.72 3.30
C ALA A 56 -7.64 12.07 3.85
N GLY A 57 -6.44 12.11 4.43
CA GLY A 57 -5.80 13.33 4.91
C GLY A 57 -4.90 14.03 3.89
N LEU A 58 -4.76 13.51 2.67
CA LEU A 58 -3.78 13.99 1.70
C LEU A 58 -4.33 15.12 0.83
N GLY A 59 -3.59 16.22 0.74
CA GLY A 59 -4.00 17.45 0.03
C GLY A 59 -3.69 17.49 -1.48
N ILE A 60 -3.46 16.33 -2.11
CA ILE A 60 -3.21 16.20 -3.56
C ILE A 60 -4.23 15.25 -4.17
N ASP A 61 -4.32 15.21 -5.50
CA ASP A 61 -5.19 14.25 -6.17
C ASP A 61 -4.72 12.81 -5.88
N THR A 62 -5.61 11.98 -5.38
CA THR A 62 -5.35 10.56 -5.08
C THR A 62 -6.25 9.62 -5.89
N ALA A 63 -7.12 10.17 -6.74
CA ALA A 63 -8.03 9.36 -7.53
C ALA A 63 -7.26 8.51 -8.55
N GLY A 64 -7.64 7.23 -8.65
CA GLY A 64 -7.09 6.32 -9.66
C GLY A 64 -5.64 5.88 -9.43
N HIS A 65 -5.04 6.16 -8.27
CA HIS A 65 -3.70 5.69 -7.95
C HIS A 65 -3.59 4.15 -8.03
N ARG A 66 -2.41 3.66 -8.40
CA ARG A 66 -2.10 2.23 -8.40
C ARG A 66 -1.75 1.78 -6.99
N LEU A 67 -2.39 0.71 -6.53
CA LEU A 67 -2.02 0.04 -5.28
C LEU A 67 -1.41 -1.32 -5.58
N LEU A 68 -0.17 -1.54 -5.13
CA LEU A 68 0.57 -2.80 -5.25
C LEU A 68 0.83 -3.35 -3.85
N VAL A 69 0.14 -4.43 -3.49
CA VAL A 69 0.32 -5.12 -2.20
C VAL A 69 1.11 -6.40 -2.42
N ASN A 70 2.22 -6.55 -1.71
CA ASN A 70 3.14 -7.69 -1.79
C ASN A 70 3.44 -8.11 -3.26
N PRO A 71 3.91 -7.20 -4.14
CA PRO A 71 4.04 -7.47 -5.58
C PRO A 71 5.08 -8.57 -5.91
N THR A 72 5.96 -8.90 -4.98
CA THR A 72 6.94 -9.99 -5.09
C THR A 72 6.40 -11.34 -4.59
N GLY A 73 5.12 -11.41 -4.21
CA GLY A 73 4.48 -12.59 -3.64
C GLY A 73 4.58 -12.65 -2.11
N ARG A 74 4.55 -13.87 -1.56
CA ARG A 74 4.46 -14.11 -0.12
C ARG A 74 5.66 -13.56 0.64
N PHE A 75 5.39 -12.92 1.78
CA PHE A 75 6.39 -12.38 2.69
C PHE A 75 6.15 -12.96 4.09
N GLU A 76 6.64 -14.18 4.31
CA GLU A 76 6.39 -14.92 5.57
C GLU A 76 7.53 -14.78 6.57
N ILE A 77 8.75 -14.62 6.08
CA ILE A 77 9.98 -14.53 6.85
C ILE A 77 10.57 -13.13 6.63
N GLY A 78 10.82 -12.42 7.72
CA GLY A 78 11.38 -11.06 7.79
C GLY A 78 12.31 -10.96 8.99
#